data_AF-A0A7Z9G551-F1
#
_entry.id   AF-A0A7Z9G551-F1
#
_cell.length_a   1.000
_cell.length_b   1.000
_cell.length_c   1.000
_cell.angle_alpha   90.00
_cell.angle_beta   90.00
_cell.angle_gamma   90.00
#
_symmetry.space_group_name_H-M   'P 1'
#
loop_
_entity.id
_entity.type
_entity.pdbx_description
1 polymer ?
#
loop_
_entity_poly.entity_id
_entity_poly.type
_entity_poly.pdbx_seq_one_letter_code
_entity_poly.pdbx_strand_id
1 'polypeptide(L)'
;MYLLILIMFGLLAAPSSSFAQDVDELKSRQDYIKVIDARPLPSELDLLRAFSADKAPHILPAPLEDTFILHSNPGASKVIYLDFDGHTILWMGEDFVYDAWNMEGPDTSFSDTERTVIQLAWQSISEDFLPFDLDVTTEDPGTEA
;
A
#
# COMPACT_ATOMS: atom_id res chain seq x y z
N MET A 1 9.98 37.38 14.53
CA MET A 1 10.00 36.25 13.58
C MET A 1 10.60 35.05 14.30
N TYR A 2 9.76 34.31 15.04
CA TYR A 2 10.03 33.03 15.73
C TYR A 2 8.67 32.40 16.13
N LEU A 3 8.37 31.23 15.55
CA LEU A 3 8.06 29.92 16.19
C LEU A 3 7.02 29.74 17.35
N LEU A 4 6.11 28.76 17.14
CA LEU A 4 5.49 27.72 18.04
C LEU A 4 4.22 27.95 18.94
N ILE A 5 3.27 26.98 18.79
CA ILE A 5 2.37 26.27 19.76
C ILE A 5 0.87 26.68 19.94
N LEU A 6 0.00 25.97 19.20
CA LEU A 6 -1.05 24.99 19.60
C LEU A 6 -1.97 25.23 20.86
N ILE A 7 -3.30 25.12 20.65
CA ILE A 7 -4.35 24.32 21.38
C ILE A 7 -5.73 25.04 21.57
N MET A 8 -6.79 24.30 21.16
CA MET A 8 -8.19 24.23 21.67
C MET A 8 -9.38 25.04 21.11
N PHE A 9 -10.33 24.25 20.58
CA PHE A 9 -11.78 24.17 20.88
C PHE A 9 -12.74 25.31 20.46
N GLY A 10 -13.75 24.93 19.64
CA GLY A 10 -15.12 25.42 19.83
C GLY A 10 -15.90 25.84 18.59
N LEU A 11 -16.87 24.98 18.23
CA LEU A 11 -18.26 25.35 17.91
C LEU A 11 -18.60 25.95 16.53
N LEU A 12 -19.27 25.15 15.68
CA LEU A 12 -20.70 25.30 15.30
C LEU A 12 -20.95 24.87 13.84
N ALA A 13 -21.41 23.64 13.63
CA ALA A 13 -22.17 23.26 12.43
C ALA A 13 -23.23 22.24 12.83
N ALA A 14 -24.50 22.56 12.57
CA ALA A 14 -25.66 21.75 12.93
C ALA A 14 -25.68 20.41 12.17
N PRO A 15 -26.20 19.32 12.75
CA PRO A 15 -26.39 18.07 12.04
C PRO A 15 -27.56 18.18 11.06
N SER A 16 -27.31 18.01 9.76
CA SER A 16 -28.36 17.77 8.77
C SER A 16 -29.01 16.41 9.05
N SER A 17 -30.35 16.40 9.14
CA SER A 17 -31.22 15.28 9.52
C SER A 17 -31.14 14.02 8.64
N SER A 18 -30.34 14.03 7.57
CA SER A 18 -30.11 12.90 6.67
C SER A 18 -29.20 11.82 7.27
N PHE A 19 -28.19 12.20 8.07
CA PHE A 19 -27.22 11.23 8.60
C PHE A 19 -27.80 10.36 9.72
N ALA A 20 -28.72 10.91 10.51
CA ALA A 20 -29.37 10.18 11.60
C ALA A 20 -30.35 9.13 11.08
N GLN A 21 -31.06 9.40 9.97
CA GLN A 21 -31.96 8.42 9.35
C GLN A 21 -31.19 7.25 8.73
N ASP A 22 -30.02 7.52 8.14
CA ASP A 22 -29.19 6.50 7.50
C ASP A 22 -28.60 5.51 8.53
N VAL A 23 -28.18 6.02 9.70
CA VAL A 23 -27.68 5.19 10.80
C VAL A 23 -28.78 4.29 11.41
N ASP A 24 -30.02 4.77 11.48
CA ASP A 24 -31.14 3.95 11.98
C ASP A 24 -31.62 2.94 10.94
N GLU A 25 -31.53 3.25 9.64
CA GLU A 25 -31.77 2.30 8.55
C GLU A 25 -30.71 1.18 8.58
N LEU A 26 -29.44 1.52 8.79
CA LEU A 26 -28.33 0.56 8.92
C LEU A 26 -28.51 -0.39 10.13
N LYS A 27 -29.00 0.11 11.27
CA LYS A 27 -29.31 -0.73 12.44
C LYS A 27 -30.48 -1.68 12.19
N SER A 28 -31.46 -1.29 11.38
CA SER A 28 -32.62 -2.15 11.05
C SER A 28 -32.27 -3.30 10.10
N ARG A 29 -31.16 -3.16 9.34
CA ARG A 29 -30.67 -4.17 8.39
C ARG A 29 -29.75 -5.23 9.02
N GLN A 30 -29.55 -5.17 10.34
CA GLN A 30 -28.68 -6.09 11.10
C GLN A 30 -29.10 -7.58 10.95
N ASP A 31 -30.34 -7.85 10.55
CA ASP A 31 -30.84 -9.21 10.28
C ASP A 31 -30.32 -9.82 8.96
N TYR A 32 -29.70 -9.02 8.07
CA TYR A 32 -29.18 -9.46 6.76
C TYR A 32 -27.64 -9.43 6.67
N ILE A 33 -26.92 -9.33 7.79
CA ILE A 33 -25.50 -9.70 7.82
C ILE A 33 -25.45 -11.11 8.43
N LYS A 34 -25.63 -12.13 7.59
CA LYS A 34 -25.05 -13.43 7.89
C LYS A 34 -23.55 -13.21 7.88
N VAL A 35 -22.98 -13.07 9.08
CA VAL A 35 -21.55 -13.03 9.35
C VAL A 35 -20.93 -14.27 8.70
N ILE A 36 -20.46 -14.13 7.47
CA ILE A 36 -19.54 -15.09 6.87
C ILE A 36 -18.23 -14.81 7.58
N ASP A 37 -17.86 -15.72 8.49
CA ASP A 37 -16.71 -15.66 9.39
C ASP A 37 -17.00 -15.03 10.77
N ALA A 38 -17.44 -15.87 11.71
CA ALA A 38 -17.65 -15.51 13.11
C ALA A 38 -16.31 -15.41 13.88
N ARG A 39 -15.35 -14.65 13.35
CA ARG A 39 -14.22 -14.20 14.16
C ARG A 39 -14.82 -13.29 15.24
N PRO A 40 -14.56 -13.54 16.54
CA PRO A 40 -14.91 -12.58 17.57
C PRO A 40 -14.35 -11.22 17.19
N LEU A 41 -15.20 -10.18 17.21
CA LEU A 41 -14.72 -8.83 16.99
C LEU A 41 -13.64 -8.56 18.04
N PRO A 42 -12.44 -8.09 17.63
CA PRO A 42 -11.41 -7.71 18.58
C PRO A 42 -12.00 -6.73 19.60
N SER A 43 -11.55 -6.79 20.85
CA SER A 43 -11.99 -5.79 21.82
C SER A 43 -11.61 -4.40 21.35
N GLU A 44 -12.32 -3.35 21.78
CA GLU A 44 -11.95 -1.94 21.49
C GLU A 44 -10.47 -1.65 21.81
N LEU A 45 -9.93 -2.30 22.85
CA LEU A 45 -8.52 -2.19 23.21
C LEU A 45 -7.60 -2.89 22.20
N ASP A 46 -8.04 -3.99 21.60
CA ASP A 46 -7.29 -4.68 20.56
C ASP A 46 -7.38 -3.95 19.22
N LEU A 47 -8.52 -3.30 18.93
CA LEU A 47 -8.64 -2.38 17.79
C LEU A 47 -7.72 -1.18 17.96
N LEU A 48 -7.70 -0.57 19.15
CA LEU A 48 -6.82 0.56 19.45
C LEU A 48 -5.34 0.15 19.46
N ARG A 49 -5.02 -1.07 19.91
CA ARG A 49 -3.65 -1.62 19.82
C ARG A 49 -3.26 -1.93 18.38
N ALA A 50 -4.14 -2.50 17.58
CA ALA A 50 -3.89 -2.76 16.16
C ALA A 50 -3.69 -1.44 15.39
N PHE A 51 -4.53 -0.44 15.67
CA PHE A 51 -4.38 0.91 15.09
C PHE A 51 -3.14 1.66 15.61
N SER A 52 -2.74 1.41 16.86
CA SER A 52 -1.48 1.96 17.41
C SER A 52 -0.24 1.16 16.98
N ALA A 53 -0.42 -0.05 16.45
CA ALA A 53 0.64 -0.91 15.94
C ALA A 53 1.08 -0.53 14.51
N ASP A 54 0.42 0.46 13.87
CA ASP A 54 0.85 1.12 12.62
C ASP A 54 2.24 1.81 12.73
N LYS A 55 2.91 1.69 13.88
CA LYS A 55 4.29 2.14 14.11
C LYS A 55 5.24 1.03 14.55
N ALA A 56 4.85 -0.25 14.42
CA ALA A 56 5.82 -1.32 14.49
C ALA A 56 6.82 -1.11 13.33
N PRO A 57 8.15 -1.17 13.57
CA PRO A 57 9.10 -1.05 12.48
C PRO A 57 8.82 -2.17 11.48
N HIS A 58 8.53 -1.79 10.24
CA HIS A 58 8.54 -2.74 9.14
C HIS A 58 9.96 -3.32 9.06
N ILE A 59 10.07 -4.64 9.14
CA ILE A 59 11.34 -5.31 8.89
C ILE A 59 11.55 -5.26 7.39
N LEU A 60 12.43 -4.38 6.94
CA LEU A 60 12.78 -4.28 5.53
C LEU A 60 13.55 -5.54 5.10
N PRO A 61 13.26 -6.09 3.92
CA PRO A 61 14.00 -7.23 3.39
C PRO A 61 15.45 -6.88 3.01
N ALA A 62 15.76 -5.61 2.70
CA ALA A 62 17.08 -5.16 2.30
C ALA A 62 17.36 -3.69 2.71
N PRO A 63 18.61 -3.20 2.62
CA PRO A 63 18.92 -1.78 2.64
C PRO A 63 18.11 -1.00 1.58
N LEU A 64 17.81 0.28 1.85
CA LEU A 64 16.97 1.09 0.94
C LEU A 64 17.66 1.39 -0.39
N GLU A 65 18.99 1.42 -0.42
CA GLU A 65 19.78 1.54 -1.65
C GLU A 65 19.61 0.35 -2.60
N ASP A 66 19.25 -0.82 -2.07
CA ASP A 66 19.13 -2.06 -2.85
C ASP A 66 17.69 -2.28 -3.38
N THR A 67 16.79 -1.31 -3.20
CA THR A 67 15.36 -1.43 -3.53
C THR A 67 15.08 -1.82 -4.99
N PHE A 68 15.97 -1.47 -5.92
CA PHE A 68 15.83 -1.76 -7.36
C PHE A 68 16.78 -2.86 -7.84
N ILE A 69 17.26 -3.72 -6.95
CA ILE A 69 18.06 -4.91 -7.26
C ILE A 69 17.61 -6.13 -6.43
N LEU A 70 16.33 -6.18 -6.04
CA LEU A 70 15.80 -7.27 -5.22
C LEU A 70 15.46 -8.47 -6.07
N HIS A 71 15.69 -9.68 -5.55
CA HIS A 71 15.36 -10.95 -6.20
C HIS A 71 14.89 -11.96 -5.17
N SER A 72 13.78 -12.64 -5.45
CA SER A 72 13.22 -13.64 -4.54
C SER A 72 13.87 -15.01 -4.75
N ASN A 73 14.28 -15.32 -5.99
CA ASN A 73 14.90 -16.58 -6.37
C ASN A 73 15.85 -16.37 -7.57
N PRO A 74 17.04 -15.77 -7.35
CA PRO A 74 18.00 -15.52 -8.41
C PRO A 74 18.37 -16.79 -9.19
N GLY A 75 18.21 -16.74 -10.51
CA GLY A 75 18.51 -17.86 -11.41
C GLY A 75 17.31 -18.76 -11.75
N ALA A 76 16.11 -18.43 -11.27
CA ALA A 76 14.89 -19.05 -11.79
C ALA A 76 14.76 -18.84 -13.30
N SER A 77 14.16 -19.80 -14.00
CA SER A 77 14.02 -19.74 -15.47
C SER A 77 12.98 -18.73 -15.96
N LYS A 78 12.18 -18.19 -15.04
CA LYS A 78 11.05 -17.29 -15.30
C LYS A 78 11.07 -16.18 -14.25
N VAL A 79 10.80 -14.97 -14.71
CA VAL A 79 10.92 -13.74 -13.91
C VAL A 79 9.61 -12.97 -13.96
N ILE A 80 9.20 -12.46 -12.80
CA ILE A 80 8.17 -11.43 -12.66
C ILE A 80 8.91 -10.15 -12.28
N TYR A 81 8.93 -9.18 -13.19
CA TYR A 81 9.48 -7.86 -12.92
C TYR A 81 8.40 -6.93 -12.37
N LEU A 82 8.70 -6.28 -11.25
CA LEU A 82 7.85 -5.26 -10.62
C LEU A 82 8.37 -3.88 -10.99
N ASP A 83 7.77 -3.29 -12.01
CA ASP A 83 8.08 -1.96 -12.52
C ASP A 83 7.44 -0.88 -11.64
N PHE A 84 8.27 0.06 -11.17
CA PHE A 84 7.83 1.24 -10.43
C PHE A 84 8.29 2.54 -11.07
N ASP A 85 9.38 2.54 -11.83
CA ASP A 85 10.01 3.74 -12.40
C ASP A 85 9.37 4.19 -13.72
N GLY A 86 8.35 3.46 -14.18
CA GLY A 86 7.50 3.85 -15.28
C GLY A 86 8.02 3.30 -16.60
N HIS A 87 7.13 3.23 -17.58
CA HIS A 87 7.42 2.52 -18.81
C HIS A 87 6.66 3.07 -20.00
N THR A 88 7.26 2.99 -21.18
CA THR A 88 6.60 3.34 -22.43
C THR A 88 6.40 2.09 -23.26
N ILE A 89 5.15 1.72 -23.49
CA ILE A 89 4.82 0.63 -24.42
C ILE A 89 4.46 1.19 -25.79
N LEU A 90 4.83 0.47 -26.84
CA LEU A 90 4.29 0.71 -28.17
C LEU A 90 3.02 -0.10 -28.36
N TRP A 91 1.90 0.57 -28.58
CA TRP A 91 0.62 -0.08 -28.87
C TRP A 91 0.00 0.49 -30.14
N MET A 92 -0.21 -0.38 -31.13
CA MET A 92 -0.78 -0.02 -32.45
C MET A 92 -0.02 1.09 -33.19
N GLY A 93 1.29 1.21 -32.96
CA GLY A 93 2.15 2.20 -33.59
C GLY A 93 2.18 3.56 -32.87
N GLU A 94 1.60 3.64 -31.68
CA GLU A 94 1.64 4.83 -30.82
C GLU A 94 2.29 4.50 -29.47
N ASP A 95 3.05 5.45 -28.93
CA ASP A 95 3.65 5.34 -27.61
C ASP A 95 2.60 5.61 -26.54
N PHE A 96 2.52 4.70 -25.57
CA PHE A 96 1.73 4.86 -24.35
C PHE A 96 2.68 4.92 -23.17
N VAL A 97 2.72 6.10 -22.54
CA VAL A 97 3.60 6.40 -21.42
C VAL A 97 2.86 6.14 -20.11
N TYR A 98 3.45 5.29 -19.26
CA TYR A 98 3.09 5.12 -17.86
C TYR A 98 4.11 5.88 -17.02
N ASP A 99 3.64 6.85 -16.25
CA ASP A 99 4.48 7.60 -15.32
C ASP A 99 4.97 6.69 -14.19
N ALA A 100 6.13 7.04 -13.61
CA ALA A 100 6.64 6.40 -12.41
C ALA A 100 5.61 6.47 -11.28
N TRP A 101 5.56 5.41 -10.48
CA TRP A 101 4.75 5.39 -9.26
C TRP A 101 5.26 6.44 -8.27
N ASN A 102 4.32 7.11 -7.59
CA ASN A 102 4.63 8.25 -6.76
C ASN A 102 3.53 8.48 -5.71
N MET A 103 3.91 8.67 -4.45
CA MET A 103 3.00 9.03 -3.36
C MET A 103 3.28 10.40 -2.75
N GLU A 104 4.50 10.92 -2.89
CA GLU A 104 4.96 12.08 -2.12
C GLU A 104 5.19 13.37 -2.97
N GLY A 105 4.93 13.35 -4.28
CA GLY A 105 4.90 14.55 -5.15
C GLY A 105 5.88 14.48 -6.33
N PRO A 106 5.90 15.47 -7.26
CA PRO A 106 6.38 15.35 -8.66
C PRO A 106 7.88 15.08 -8.87
N ASP A 107 8.65 14.80 -7.81
CA ASP A 107 10.03 14.38 -7.94
C ASP A 107 10.11 13.05 -8.71
N THR A 108 11.10 12.97 -9.58
CA THR A 108 11.37 11.78 -10.42
C THR A 108 12.20 10.73 -9.67
N SER A 109 12.36 10.86 -8.34
CA SER A 109 13.18 9.98 -7.52
C SER A 109 12.40 9.47 -6.31
N PHE A 110 12.53 8.17 -6.04
CA PHE A 110 11.86 7.54 -4.91
C PHE A 110 12.46 7.94 -3.56
N SER A 111 11.60 8.43 -2.67
CA SER A 111 11.92 8.74 -1.27
C SER A 111 12.19 7.47 -0.44
N ASP A 112 12.73 7.63 0.78
CA ASP A 112 12.91 6.50 1.71
C ASP A 112 11.57 5.85 2.09
N THR A 113 10.50 6.64 2.18
CA THR A 113 9.14 6.15 2.43
C THR A 113 8.66 5.30 1.26
N GLU A 114 8.84 5.80 0.04
CA GLU A 114 8.42 5.10 -1.18
C GLU A 114 9.22 3.81 -1.37
N ARG A 115 10.54 3.85 -1.16
CA ARG A 115 11.40 2.66 -1.18
C ARG A 115 10.96 1.62 -0.15
N THR A 116 10.61 2.05 1.06
CA THR A 116 10.05 1.17 2.09
C THR A 116 8.80 0.44 1.59
N VAL A 117 7.89 1.17 0.93
CA VAL A 117 6.64 0.61 0.41
C VAL A 117 6.89 -0.33 -0.76
N ILE A 118 7.82 0.01 -1.66
CA ILE A 118 8.26 -0.87 -2.76
C ILE A 118 8.79 -2.19 -2.21
N GLN A 119 9.66 -2.15 -1.20
CA GLN A 119 10.22 -3.38 -0.61
C GLN A 119 9.14 -4.25 0.06
N LEU A 120 8.14 -3.64 0.72
CA LEU A 120 7.03 -4.37 1.34
C LEU A 120 6.07 -4.97 0.30
N ALA A 121 5.84 -4.26 -0.81
CA ALA A 121 5.07 -4.79 -1.93
C ALA A 121 5.82 -5.96 -2.57
N TRP A 122 7.10 -5.81 -2.85
CA TRP A 122 7.97 -6.88 -3.36
C TRP A 122 7.95 -8.10 -2.43
N GLN A 123 8.07 -7.91 -1.11
CA GLN A 123 8.02 -9.02 -0.14
C GLN A 123 6.68 -9.76 -0.20
N SER A 124 5.57 -9.02 -0.18
CA SER A 124 4.22 -9.61 -0.20
C SER A 124 3.97 -10.41 -1.47
N ILE A 125 4.37 -9.88 -2.62
CA ILE A 125 4.24 -10.56 -3.91
C ILE A 125 5.17 -11.77 -3.98
N SER A 126 6.42 -11.62 -3.50
CA SER A 126 7.38 -12.73 -3.45
C SER A 126 6.84 -13.89 -2.61
N GLU A 127 6.17 -13.62 -1.49
CA GLU A 127 5.53 -14.64 -0.65
C GLU A 127 4.43 -15.42 -1.38
N ASP A 128 3.58 -14.74 -2.14
CA ASP A 128 2.51 -15.38 -2.92
C ASP A 128 3.04 -16.29 -4.05
N PHE A 129 4.22 -15.97 -4.58
CA PHE A 129 4.86 -16.74 -5.66
C PHE A 129 5.87 -17.80 -5.19
N LEU A 130 6.11 -17.95 -3.87
CA LEU A 130 6.98 -18.98 -3.30
C LEU A 130 6.72 -20.44 -3.77
N PRO A 131 5.46 -20.87 -4.03
CA PRO A 131 5.21 -22.23 -4.51
C PRO A 131 5.73 -22.52 -5.92
N PHE A 132 6.12 -21.50 -6.68
CA PHE A 132 6.53 -21.61 -8.07
C PHE A 132 8.04 -21.35 -8.23
N ASP A 133 8.64 -21.94 -9.26
CA ASP A 133 10.03 -21.66 -9.63
C ASP A 133 10.12 -20.37 -10.45
N LEU A 134 9.77 -19.25 -9.80
CA LEU A 134 9.79 -17.90 -10.36
C LEU A 134 10.69 -16.99 -9.52
N ASP A 135 11.33 -16.03 -10.18
CA ASP A 135 12.02 -14.93 -9.54
C ASP A 135 11.16 -13.67 -9.61
N VAL A 136 10.75 -13.13 -8.46
CA VAL A 136 10.11 -11.82 -8.37
C VAL A 136 11.21 -10.80 -8.13
N THR A 137 11.34 -9.83 -9.03
CA THR A 137 12.44 -8.86 -9.01
C THR A 137 11.98 -7.42 -9.21
N THR A 138 12.74 -6.49 -8.61
CA THR A 138 12.68 -5.05 -8.90
C THR A 138 13.88 -4.58 -9.73
N GLU A 139 14.81 -5.48 -10.07
CA GLU A 139 15.88 -5.20 -11.02
C GLU A 139 15.28 -5.19 -12.43
N ASP A 140 15.46 -4.06 -13.14
CA ASP A 140 15.08 -3.97 -14.55
C ASP A 140 15.87 -5.03 -15.34
N PRO A 141 15.20 -6.03 -15.96
CA PRO A 141 15.87 -7.05 -16.76
C PRO A 141 16.52 -6.47 -18.03
N GLY A 142 16.31 -5.18 -18.31
CA GLY A 142 16.72 -4.50 -19.52
C GLY A 142 15.71 -4.68 -20.64
N THR A 143 15.98 -4.03 -21.76
CA THR A 143 15.13 -4.12 -22.95
C THR A 143 15.35 -5.47 -23.64
N GLU A 144 14.72 -6.54 -23.17
CA GLU A 144 14.18 -7.71 -23.89
C GLU A 144 13.63 -8.73 -22.87
N ALA A 145 12.30 -8.87 -22.78
CA ALA A 145 11.63 -10.07 -22.26
C ALA A 145 10.40 -10.41 -23.13
#